data_AF-A0A1V9XA50-F1
#
_entry.id   AF-A0A1V9XA50-F1
#
_cell.length_a   1.000
_cell.length_b   1.000
_cell.length_c   1.000
_cell.angle_alpha   90.00
_cell.angle_beta   90.00
_cell.angle_gamma   90.00
#
_symmetry.space_group_name_H-M   'P 1'
#
loop_
_entity.id
_entity.type
_entity.pdbx_description
1 polymer ?
#
loop_
_entity_poly.entity_id
_entity_poly.type
_entity_poly.pdbx_seq_one_letter_code
_entity_poly.pdbx_strand_id
1 'polypeptide(L)' 'DFLNNVFNYADILKTEPGLLGSRTWSGYSRVHLRHFNELDHELNSRLCMGYRAATQYMNSFTTHLTVILA' A
#
# COMPACT_ATOMS: atom_id res chain seq x y z
N ASP A 1 -19.89 -0.22 -4.73
CA ASP A 1 -18.51 -0.47 -4.24
C ASP A 1 -17.88 -1.71 -4.83
N PHE A 2 -18.45 -2.91 -4.65
CA PHE A 2 -17.86 -4.16 -5.20
C PHE A 2 -17.69 -4.15 -6.72
N LEU A 3 -18.75 -3.84 -7.49
CA LEU A 3 -18.69 -3.79 -8.95
C LEU A 3 -17.65 -2.79 -9.45
N ASN A 4 -17.58 -1.61 -8.81
CA ASN A 4 -16.58 -0.60 -9.13
C ASN A 4 -15.16 -1.12 -8.91
N ASN A 5 -14.90 -1.84 -7.82
CA ASN A 5 -13.58 -2.45 -7.60
C ASN A 5 -13.27 -3.51 -8.65
N VAL A 6 -14.22 -4.38 -8.99
CA VAL A 6 -14.00 -5.39 -10.04
C VAL A 6 -13.68 -4.72 -11.38
N PHE A 7 -14.44 -3.72 -11.80
CA PHE A 7 -14.18 -3.03 -13.07
C PHE A 7 -12.84 -2.30 -13.09
N ASN A 8 -12.42 -1.67 -11.99
CA ASN A 8 -11.16 -0.95 -11.94
C ASN A 8 -9.92 -1.86 -11.82
N TYR A 9 -10.02 -2.97 -11.09
CA TYR A 9 -8.88 -3.86 -10.83
C TYR A 9 -8.79 -5.06 -11.78
N ALA A 10 -9.85 -5.42 -12.53
CA ALA A 10 -9.82 -6.58 -13.43
C ALA A 10 -8.81 -6.42 -14.58
N ASP A 11 -8.69 -5.22 -15.15
CA ASP A 11 -7.72 -4.96 -16.22
C ASP A 11 -6.28 -4.95 -15.69
N ILE A 12 -6.09 -4.38 -14.49
CA ILE A 12 -4.81 -4.38 -13.76
C ILE A 12 -4.35 -5.81 -13.45
N LEU A 13 -5.26 -6.67 -12.99
CA LEU A 13 -4.95 -8.07 -12.69
C LEU A 13 -4.46 -8.82 -13.93
N LYS A 14 -5.01 -8.51 -15.11
CA LYS A 14 -4.64 -9.15 -16.38
C LYS A 14 -3.30 -8.64 -16.92
N THR A 15 -3.04 -7.34 -16.80
CA THR A 15 -1.86 -6.69 -17.37
C THR A 15 -0.65 -6.79 -16.45
N GLU A 16 -0.81 -6.46 -15.18
CA GLU A 16 0.25 -6.36 -14.18
C GLU A 16 -0.20 -6.96 -12.84
N PRO A 17 -0.25 -8.31 -12.72
CA PRO A 17 -0.71 -8.97 -11.50
C PRO A 17 0.16 -8.61 -10.27
N GLY A 18 1.42 -8.24 -10.48
CA GLY A 18 2.34 -7.80 -9.43
C GLY A 18 1.92 -6.49 -8.74
N LEU A 19 1.13 -5.64 -9.40
CA LEU A 19 0.69 -4.37 -8.82
C LEU A 19 -0.23 -4.58 -7.61
N LEU A 20 -0.98 -5.68 -7.57
CA LEU A 20 -1.83 -6.05 -6.43
C LEU A 20 -1.03 -6.45 -5.19
N GLY A 21 0.23 -6.88 -5.36
CA GLY A 21 1.16 -7.12 -4.26
C GLY A 21 1.71 -5.84 -3.65
N SER A 22 1.51 -4.69 -4.30
CA SER A 22 1.94 -3.40 -3.79
C SER A 22 1.15 -3.00 -2.55
N ARG A 23 1.86 -2.47 -1.55
CA ARG A 23 1.26 -2.04 -0.28
C ARG A 23 0.82 -0.58 -0.40
N THR A 24 -0.20 -0.19 0.34
CA THR A 24 -0.62 1.21 0.47
C THR A 24 -0.82 1.57 1.94
N TRP A 25 -0.80 2.86 2.24
CA TRP A 25 -1.16 3.34 3.58
C TRP A 25 -2.64 3.03 3.85
N SER A 26 -2.94 2.39 4.99
CA SER A 26 -4.30 2.05 5.36
C SER A 26 -5.08 3.30 5.80
N GLY A 27 -6.42 3.21 5.80
CA GLY A 27 -7.25 4.27 6.39
C GLY A 27 -6.93 4.50 7.86
N TYR A 28 -6.63 3.43 8.60
CA TYR A 28 -6.22 3.49 10.00
C TYR A 28 -4.89 4.22 10.19
N SER A 29 -3.86 3.90 9.38
CA SER A 29 -2.54 4.54 9.52
C SER A 29 -2.60 6.04 9.26
N ARG A 30 -3.49 6.49 8.37
CA ARG A 30 -3.69 7.93 8.12
C ARG A 30 -4.21 8.69 9.33
N VAL A 31 -5.04 8.06 10.17
CA VAL A 31 -5.55 8.69 11.40
C VAL A 31 -4.52 8.58 12.52
N HIS A 32 -3.87 7.41 12.64
CA HIS A 32 -2.91 7.15 13.72
C HIS A 32 -1.62 7.98 13.58
N LEU A 33 -1.13 8.19 12.36
CA LEU A 33 0.13 8.89 12.10
C LEU A 33 -0.03 10.41 11.91
N ARG A 34 -1.24 10.95 12.09
CA ARG A 34 -1.54 12.38 11.87
C ARG A 34 -1.18 13.19 13.11
N HIS A 35 -0.50 14.32 12.92
CA HIS A 35 -0.24 15.28 13.99
C HIS A 35 -1.45 16.19 14.23
N PHE A 36 -1.49 16.82 15.40
CA PHE A 36 -2.48 17.88 15.67
C PHE A 36 -2.29 19.05 14.69
N ASN A 37 -3.40 19.55 14.15
CA ASN A 37 -3.45 20.64 13.16
C ASN A 37 -2.67 20.39 11.85
N GLU A 38 -2.33 19.14 11.53
CA GLU A 38 -1.70 18.79 10.26
C GLU A 38 -2.74 18.79 9.13
N LEU A 39 -2.46 19.49 8.03
CA LEU A 39 -3.33 19.52 6.84
C LEU A 39 -3.17 18.23 6.01
N ASP A 40 -4.18 17.90 5.21
CA ASP A 40 -4.21 16.64 4.45
C ASP A 40 -3.05 16.52 3.44
N HIS A 41 -2.64 17.64 2.82
CA HIS A 41 -1.55 17.65 1.85
C HIS A 41 -0.18 17.50 2.52
N GLU A 42 -0.01 18.00 3.75
CA GLU A 42 1.21 17.83 4.56
C GLU A 42 1.38 16.37 4.96
N LEU A 43 0.30 15.76 5.46
CA LEU A 43 0.25 14.34 5.79
C LEU A 43 0.56 13.49 4.55
N ASN A 44 -0.07 13.79 3.41
CA ASN A 44 0.16 13.05 2.18
C ASN A 44 1.62 13.19 1.69
N SER A 45 2.19 14.39 1.74
CA SER A 45 3.59 14.63 1.40
C SER A 45 4.52 13.76 2.26
N ARG A 46 4.34 13.75 3.58
CA ARG A 46 5.13 12.89 4.49
C ARG A 46 4.97 11.41 4.17
N LEU A 47 3.74 10.94 3.97
CA LEU A 47 3.45 9.54 3.66
C LEU A 47 4.03 9.11 2.31
N CYS A 48 4.02 9.98 1.30
CA CYS A 48 4.68 9.73 0.01
C CYS A 48 6.20 9.63 0.17
N MET A 49 6.83 10.53 0.92
CA MET A 49 8.27 10.47 1.17
C MET A 49 8.69 9.21 1.94
N GLY A 50 7.88 8.78 2.93
CA GLY A 50 8.15 7.59 3.74
C GLY A 50 7.86 6.26 3.03
N TYR A 51 7.15 6.28 1.90
CA TYR A 51 6.66 5.07 1.23
C TYR A 51 7.81 4.14 0.80
N ARG A 52 8.89 4.68 0.22
CA ARG A 52 10.03 3.88 -0.24
C ARG A 52 10.69 3.11 0.91
N ALA A 53 10.93 3.80 2.03
CA ALA A 53 11.56 3.20 3.21
C ALA A 53 10.65 2.15 3.86
N ALA A 54 9.35 2.42 3.98
CA ALA A 54 8.38 1.48 4.51
C ALA A 54 8.28 0.19 3.65
N THR A 55 8.29 0.34 2.32
CA THR A 55 8.28 -0.80 1.40
C THR A 55 9.55 -1.65 1.52
N GLN A 56 10.73 -1.02 1.60
CA GLN A 56 12.00 -1.73 1.82
C GLN A 56 11.99 -2.51 3.15
N TYR A 57 11.47 -1.90 4.21
CA TYR A 57 11.32 -2.56 5.51
C TYR A 57 10.42 -3.80 5.39
N MET A 58 9.23 -3.66 4.80
CA MET A 58 8.31 -4.79 4.64
C MET A 58 8.85 -5.91 3.75
N ASN A 59 9.61 -5.57 2.71
CA ASN A 59 10.25 -6.56 1.83
C ASN A 59 11.38 -7.33 2.52
N SER A 60 11.91 -6.82 3.64
CA SER A 60 12.92 -7.53 4.43
C SER A 60 12.33 -8.72 5.21
N PHE A 61 11.00 -8.80 5.34
CA PHE A 61 10.31 -9.89 6.02
C PHE A 61 9.61 -10.80 5.01
N THR A 62 10.30 -11.84 4.56
CA THR A 62 9.71 -12.92 3.78
C THR A 62 9.57 -14.16 4.64
N THR A 63 8.40 -14.80 4.61
CA THR A 63 8.21 -16.05 5.34
C THR A 63 8.78 -17.20 4.53
N HIS A 64 9.50 -18.14 5.17
CA HIS A 64 10.11 -19.27 4.47
C HIS A 64 9.09 -20.11 3.69
N LEU A 65 7.88 -20.28 4.22
CA LEU A 65 6.80 -21.00 3.54
C LEU A 65 6.35 -20.29 2.26
N THR A 66 6.23 -18.96 2.28
CA THR A 66 5.89 -18.20 1.06
C THR A 66 6.95 -18.32 -0.01
N VAL A 67 8.23 -18.44 0.36
CA VAL A 67 9.33 -18.61 -0.61
C VAL A 67 9.30 -20.01 -1.25
N ILE A 68 8.86 -21.03 -0.52
CA ILE A 68 8.79 -22.42 -1.03
C ILE A 68 7.58 -22.61 -1.94
N LEU A 69 6.48 -21.92 -1.67
CA LEU A 69 5.21 -22.06 -2.41
C LEU A 69 5.07 -21.12 -3.61
N ALA A 70 5.78 -19.99 -3.61
CA ALA A 70 5.79 -19.02 -4.70
C ALA A 70 6.60 -19.52 -5.90
#